data_AF-A0A3D0SPD8-F1
#
_entry.id   AF-A0A3D0SPD8-F1
#
_cell.length_a   1.000
_cell.length_b   1.000
_cell.length_c   1.000
_cell.angle_alpha   90.00
_cell.angle_beta   90.00
_cell.angle_gamma   90.00
#
_symmetry.space_group_name_H-M   'P 1'
#
loop_
_entity.id
_entity.type
_entity.pdbx_description
1 polymer ?
#
loop_
_entity_poly.entity_id
_entity_poly.type
_entity_poly.pdbx_seq_one_letter_code
_entity_poly.pdbx_strand_id
1 'polypeptide(L)'
;MREVMALYRKARHGSRLRECLDATHEAAFDSGLADLFLHPYAKTYTLNELLGKLEQADLEPLWFIHPGALTAVGAESARLRNLEIERTLTVNFALFVGRKEDAPLRHEWDNAKAHRETWISLNPVINKFLPLFPVIPLRPAPRLGFENPAIDLPGKFLLSRFNKPIKRSSIKPAHWETVEKYCQALFLMETIR
;
A
#
# COMPACT_ATOMS: atom_id res chain seq x y z
N MET A 1 17.83 -2.89 19.72
CA MET A 1 16.59 -2.09 19.68
C MET A 1 16.68 -0.81 20.53
N ARG A 2 16.97 -0.89 21.85
CA ARG A 2 17.32 0.31 22.68
C ARG A 2 18.43 1.18 22.10
N GLU A 3 19.45 0.57 21.47
CA GLU A 3 20.59 1.28 20.88
C GLU A 3 20.23 2.02 19.58
N VAL A 4 19.33 1.48 18.75
CA VAL A 4 18.85 2.14 17.52
C VAL A 4 17.97 3.34 17.87
N MET A 5 17.08 3.19 18.86
CA MET A 5 16.32 4.32 19.40
C MET A 5 17.24 5.37 20.06
N ALA A 6 18.35 4.95 20.69
CA ALA A 6 19.34 5.89 21.22
C ALA A 6 20.09 6.63 20.11
N LEU A 7 20.40 5.96 18.99
CA LEU A 7 20.96 6.58 17.78
C LEU A 7 19.98 7.55 17.13
N TYR A 8 18.70 7.19 17.00
CA TYR A 8 17.64 8.09 16.52
C TYR A 8 17.51 9.34 17.40
N ARG A 9 17.44 9.17 18.73
CA ARG A 9 17.36 10.27 19.68
C ARG A 9 18.57 11.21 19.61
N LYS A 10 19.74 10.70 19.22
CA LYS A 10 20.98 11.47 19.03
C LYS A 10 21.17 12.01 17.60
N ALA A 11 20.39 11.53 16.63
CA ALA A 11 20.48 11.97 15.25
C ALA A 11 20.03 13.42 15.12
N ARG A 12 20.86 14.24 14.45
CA ARG A 12 20.59 15.67 14.22
C ARG A 12 19.32 15.83 13.38
N HIS A 13 18.48 16.83 13.68
CA HIS A 13 17.35 17.18 12.82
C HIS A 13 17.83 17.48 11.40
N GLY A 14 17.17 16.91 10.39
CA GLY A 14 17.56 17.01 8.99
C GLY A 14 18.70 16.07 8.55
N SER A 15 19.07 15.09 9.37
CA SER A 15 20.03 14.05 8.95
C SER A 15 19.30 12.94 8.18
N ARG A 16 19.97 12.36 7.17
CA ARG A 16 19.41 11.27 6.34
C ARG A 16 18.82 10.12 7.15
N LEU A 17 19.43 9.76 8.28
CA LEU A 17 18.91 8.72 9.17
C LEU A 17 17.61 9.16 9.87
N ARG A 18 17.57 10.41 10.36
CA ARG A 18 16.40 10.97 11.02
C ARG A 18 15.25 11.14 10.02
N GLU A 19 15.53 11.70 8.86
CA GLU A 19 14.54 11.87 7.79
C GLU A 19 14.02 10.52 7.28
N CYS A 20 14.88 9.51 7.13
CA CYS A 20 14.45 8.16 6.77
C CYS A 20 13.56 7.54 7.85
N LEU A 21 13.92 7.65 9.14
CA LEU A 21 13.11 7.13 10.24
C LEU A 21 11.81 7.93 10.46
N ASP A 22 11.84 9.25 10.28
CA ASP A 22 10.66 10.13 10.39
C ASP A 22 9.71 9.93 9.20
N ALA A 23 10.24 9.62 8.00
CA ALA A 23 9.44 9.32 6.80
C ALA A 23 8.93 7.87 6.76
N THR A 24 9.54 6.95 7.51
CA THR A 24 9.17 5.54 7.51
C THR A 24 8.30 5.23 8.72
N HIS A 25 7.00 5.07 8.51
CA HIS A 25 6.03 4.76 9.56
C HIS A 25 6.40 3.52 10.40
N GLU A 26 7.14 2.56 9.84
CA GLU A 26 7.61 1.37 10.55
C GLU A 26 8.57 1.68 11.71
N ALA A 27 9.20 2.87 11.72
CA ALA A 27 10.02 3.35 12.83
C ALA A 27 9.20 3.90 14.01
N ALA A 28 7.88 4.04 13.87
CA ALA A 28 7.01 4.43 14.98
C ALA A 28 6.76 3.28 15.98
N PHE A 29 7.10 2.04 15.61
CA PHE A 29 6.93 0.86 16.44
C PHE A 29 8.22 0.07 16.60
N ASP A 30 8.48 -0.33 17.84
CA ASP A 30 9.63 -1.11 18.28
C ASP A 30 9.85 -2.43 17.49
N SER A 31 8.78 -3.04 16.98
CA SER A 31 8.83 -4.24 16.13
C SER A 31 9.15 -3.94 14.66
N GLY A 32 8.59 -2.86 14.10
CA GLY A 32 8.85 -2.45 12.71
C GLY A 32 10.29 -1.98 12.52
N LEU A 33 10.85 -1.29 13.53
CA LEU A 33 12.26 -0.88 13.58
C LEU A 33 13.22 -2.08 13.70
N ALA A 34 12.81 -3.13 14.40
CA ALA A 34 13.60 -4.37 14.53
C ALA A 34 13.59 -5.19 13.22
N ASP A 35 12.45 -5.27 12.54
CA ASP A 35 12.35 -5.93 11.23
C ASP A 35 13.11 -5.16 10.14
N LEU A 36 13.12 -3.81 10.18
CA LEU A 36 13.78 -2.97 9.18
C LEU A 36 15.32 -3.02 9.25
N PHE A 37 15.91 -3.21 10.45
CA PHE A 37 17.36 -3.02 10.65
C PHE A 37 18.09 -4.20 11.30
N LEU A 38 17.41 -5.19 11.90
CA LEU A 38 18.08 -6.13 12.82
C LEU A 38 17.83 -7.61 12.53
N HIS A 39 17.12 -7.99 11.47
CA HIS A 39 17.04 -9.41 11.13
C HIS A 39 18.40 -9.87 10.57
N PRO A 40 19.08 -10.88 11.18
CA PRO A 40 20.42 -11.33 10.76
C PRO A 40 20.46 -11.88 9.33
N TYR A 41 19.30 -12.11 8.71
CA TYR A 41 19.14 -12.51 7.32
C TYR A 41 18.52 -11.44 6.42
N ALA A 42 18.29 -10.22 6.92
CA ALA A 42 17.82 -9.12 6.08
C ALA A 42 18.89 -8.79 5.03
N LYS A 43 18.49 -8.88 3.76
CA LYS A 43 19.33 -8.50 2.62
C LYS A 43 18.70 -7.30 1.94
N THR A 44 19.52 -6.28 1.71
CA THR A 44 19.14 -5.14 0.89
C THR A 44 19.47 -5.44 -0.56
N TYR A 45 18.57 -5.07 -1.46
CA TYR A 45 18.77 -5.20 -2.90
C TYR A 45 18.58 -3.82 -3.53
N THR A 46 19.38 -3.51 -4.55
CA THR A 46 19.01 -2.44 -5.49
C THR A 46 17.71 -2.80 -6.19
N LEU A 47 16.99 -1.82 -6.74
CA LEU A 47 15.73 -2.08 -7.44
C LEU A 47 15.93 -3.12 -8.56
N ASN A 48 17.01 -2.99 -9.34
CA ASN A 48 17.30 -3.92 -10.44
C ASN A 48 17.61 -5.34 -9.97
N GLU A 49 18.33 -5.49 -8.85
CA GLU A 49 18.60 -6.81 -8.26
C GLU A 49 17.32 -7.45 -7.75
N LEU A 50 16.45 -6.69 -7.08
CA LEU A 50 15.15 -7.17 -6.63
C LEU A 50 14.30 -7.65 -7.81
N LEU A 51 14.16 -6.81 -8.85
CA LEU A 51 13.40 -7.16 -10.05
C LEU A 51 13.98 -8.39 -10.76
N GLY A 52 15.32 -8.50 -10.85
CA GLY A 52 15.99 -9.67 -11.40
C GLY A 52 15.78 -10.94 -10.58
N LYS A 53 15.65 -10.83 -9.26
CA LYS A 53 15.32 -11.97 -8.38
C LYS A 53 13.88 -12.42 -8.52
N LEU A 54 12.95 -11.49 -8.68
CA LEU A 54 11.54 -11.81 -8.97
C LEU A 54 11.42 -12.53 -10.31
N GLU A 55 12.11 -12.04 -11.34
CA GLU A 55 12.18 -12.67 -12.66
C GLU A 55 12.66 -14.13 -12.57
N GLN A 56 13.72 -14.38 -11.79
CA GLN A 56 14.27 -15.74 -11.56
C GLN A 56 13.31 -16.65 -10.78
N ALA A 57 12.36 -16.08 -10.04
CA ALA A 57 11.39 -16.80 -9.24
C ALA A 57 10.03 -16.95 -9.94
N ASP A 58 9.94 -16.64 -11.23
CA ASP A 58 8.69 -16.61 -12.01
C ASP A 58 7.62 -15.70 -11.39
N LEU A 59 8.07 -14.61 -10.75
CA LEU A 59 7.24 -13.57 -10.19
C LEU A 59 7.35 -12.30 -11.03
N GLU A 60 6.26 -11.55 -11.09
CA GLU A 60 6.23 -10.21 -11.67
C GLU A 60 5.72 -9.17 -10.67
N PRO A 61 6.24 -7.95 -10.69
CA PRO A 61 5.71 -6.85 -9.89
C PRO A 61 4.28 -6.51 -10.35
N LEU A 62 3.35 -6.42 -9.40
CA LEU A 62 1.95 -6.04 -9.66
C LEU A 62 1.60 -4.65 -9.16
N TRP A 63 2.20 -4.23 -8.04
CA TRP A 63 1.88 -2.92 -7.47
C TRP A 63 2.92 -2.46 -6.45
N PHE A 64 3.39 -1.22 -6.59
CA PHE A 64 4.20 -0.54 -5.60
C PHE A 64 3.32 0.23 -4.62
N ILE A 65 3.62 0.07 -3.33
CA ILE A 65 2.92 0.74 -2.23
C ILE A 65 3.91 1.67 -1.53
N HIS A 66 3.80 2.96 -1.83
CA HIS A 66 4.45 4.05 -1.11
C HIS A 66 3.74 5.37 -1.46
N PRO A 67 3.92 6.45 -0.68
CA PRO A 67 3.43 7.77 -1.04
C PRO A 67 3.95 8.21 -2.42
N GLY A 68 3.05 8.64 -3.29
CA GLY A 68 3.39 9.09 -4.65
C GLY A 68 3.70 7.97 -5.65
N ALA A 69 3.40 6.71 -5.33
CA ALA A 69 3.50 5.60 -6.28
C ALA A 69 2.58 5.81 -7.49
N LEU A 70 3.12 5.64 -8.69
CA LEU A 70 2.31 5.61 -9.90
C LEU A 70 1.53 4.28 -9.99
N THR A 71 0.30 4.35 -10.51
CA THR A 71 -0.56 3.17 -10.71
C THR A 71 0.05 2.17 -11.70
N ALA A 72 0.77 2.66 -12.71
CA ALA A 72 1.41 1.82 -13.72
C ALA A 72 2.78 1.33 -13.23
N VAL A 73 2.87 0.03 -12.94
CA VAL A 73 4.07 -0.64 -12.43
C VAL A 73 5.33 -0.37 -13.26
N GLY A 74 5.22 -0.42 -14.59
CA GLY A 74 6.36 -0.18 -15.47
C GLY A 74 6.86 1.27 -15.39
N ALA A 75 5.94 2.22 -15.33
CA ALA A 75 6.27 3.64 -15.17
C ALA A 75 6.88 3.91 -13.79
N GLU A 76 6.34 3.29 -12.75
CA GLU A 76 6.88 3.41 -11.38
C GLU A 76 8.27 2.79 -11.27
N SER A 77 8.48 1.61 -11.85
CA SER A 77 9.80 0.96 -11.87
C SER A 77 10.85 1.81 -12.57
N ALA A 78 10.49 2.44 -13.70
CA ALA A 78 11.38 3.35 -14.41
C ALA A 78 11.68 4.62 -13.60
N ARG A 79 10.65 5.19 -12.95
CA ARG A 79 10.78 6.36 -12.08
C ARG A 79 11.71 6.07 -10.90
N LEU A 80 11.48 4.98 -10.18
CA LEU A 80 12.31 4.56 -9.04
C LEU A 80 13.75 4.26 -9.48
N ARG A 81 13.94 3.62 -10.65
CA ARG A 81 15.27 3.38 -11.22
C ARG A 81 16.01 4.69 -11.48
N ASN A 82 15.36 5.69 -12.05
CA ASN A 82 15.98 7.00 -12.29
C ASN A 82 16.36 7.68 -10.97
N LEU A 83 15.48 7.66 -9.97
CA LEU A 83 15.76 8.21 -8.64
C LEU A 83 16.91 7.47 -7.92
N GLU A 84 17.04 6.16 -8.13
CA GLU A 84 18.14 5.36 -7.60
C GLU A 84 19.48 5.74 -8.27
N ILE A 85 19.50 5.89 -9.60
CA ILE A 85 20.68 6.33 -10.37
C ILE A 85 21.13 7.74 -9.94
N GLU A 86 20.17 8.66 -9.76
CA GLU A 86 20.41 10.03 -9.29
C GLU A 86 20.73 10.10 -7.79
N ARG A 87 20.63 8.98 -7.06
CA ARG A 87 20.81 8.87 -5.60
C ARG A 87 19.88 9.80 -4.79
N THR A 88 18.72 10.12 -5.38
CA THR A 88 17.66 10.96 -4.81
C THR A 88 16.49 10.13 -4.31
N LEU A 89 16.54 8.80 -4.44
CA LEU A 89 15.54 7.90 -3.89
C LEU A 89 15.51 8.00 -2.35
N THR A 90 14.41 8.52 -1.82
CA THR A 90 14.18 8.73 -0.38
C THR A 90 13.04 7.88 0.17
N VAL A 91 12.36 7.12 -0.69
CA VAL A 91 11.16 6.36 -0.36
C VAL A 91 11.47 4.88 -0.20
N ASN A 92 11.10 4.32 0.95
CA ASN A 92 10.92 2.89 1.14
C ASN A 92 9.57 2.48 0.56
N PHE A 93 9.48 1.29 -0.03
CA PHE A 93 8.24 0.80 -0.65
C PHE A 93 8.00 -0.67 -0.33
N ALA A 94 6.73 -1.05 -0.27
CA ALA A 94 6.33 -2.45 -0.37
C ALA A 94 5.96 -2.77 -1.82
N LEU A 95 6.24 -4.00 -2.25
CA LEU A 95 5.93 -4.46 -3.60
C LEU A 95 5.03 -5.70 -3.52
N PHE A 96 3.83 -5.60 -4.09
CA PHE A 96 3.01 -6.77 -4.38
C PHE A 96 3.54 -7.45 -5.63
N VAL A 97 3.73 -8.76 -5.55
CA VAL A 97 4.21 -9.60 -6.63
C VAL A 97 3.18 -10.68 -6.94
N GLY A 98 3.05 -10.99 -8.22
CA GLY A 98 2.17 -12.03 -8.74
C GLY A 98 2.97 -13.11 -9.43
N ARG A 99 2.44 -14.33 -9.48
CA ARG A 99 3.04 -15.39 -10.28
C ARG A 99 2.79 -15.11 -11.75
N LYS A 100 3.79 -15.31 -12.61
CA LYS A 100 3.65 -15.13 -14.06
C LYS A 100 2.67 -16.12 -14.69
N GLU A 101 2.58 -17.34 -14.15
CA GLU A 101 1.59 -18.33 -14.57
C GLU A 101 0.14 -17.85 -14.40
N ASP A 102 -0.12 -16.96 -13.45
CA ASP A 102 -1.44 -16.36 -13.21
C ASP A 102 -1.70 -15.14 -14.11
N ALA A 103 -0.75 -14.73 -14.96
CA ALA A 103 -0.91 -13.58 -15.85
C ALA A 103 -2.12 -13.71 -16.80
N PRO A 104 -2.40 -14.89 -17.42
CA PRO A 104 -3.60 -15.06 -18.23
C PRO A 104 -4.88 -14.80 -17.45
N LEU A 105 -4.98 -15.32 -16.21
CA LEU A 105 -6.14 -15.09 -15.34
C LEU A 105 -6.31 -13.61 -14.99
N ARG A 106 -5.20 -12.89 -14.73
CA ARG A 106 -5.22 -11.45 -14.50
C ARG A 106 -5.66 -10.68 -15.76
N HIS A 107 -5.16 -11.03 -16.93
CA HIS A 107 -5.57 -10.40 -18.19
C HIS A 107 -7.05 -10.65 -18.51
N GLU A 108 -7.54 -11.87 -18.27
CA GLU A 108 -8.97 -12.18 -18.38
C GLU A 108 -9.80 -11.34 -17.42
N TRP A 109 -9.33 -11.17 -16.17
CA TRP A 109 -9.97 -10.31 -15.19
C TRP A 109 -9.98 -8.83 -15.60
N ASP A 110 -8.86 -8.29 -16.08
CA ASP A 110 -8.75 -6.90 -16.52
C ASP A 110 -9.62 -6.64 -17.75
N ASN A 111 -9.64 -7.58 -18.70
CA ASN A 111 -10.53 -7.53 -19.85
C ASN A 111 -11.99 -7.59 -19.41
N ALA A 112 -12.35 -8.52 -18.51
CA ALA A 112 -13.70 -8.61 -17.99
C ALA A 112 -14.09 -7.34 -17.22
N LYS A 113 -13.19 -6.74 -16.46
CA LYS A 113 -13.40 -5.47 -15.74
C LYS A 113 -13.65 -4.30 -16.67
N ALA A 114 -12.98 -4.26 -17.83
CA ALA A 114 -13.18 -3.21 -18.83
C ALA A 114 -14.55 -3.31 -19.54
N HIS A 115 -15.12 -4.51 -19.65
CA HIS A 115 -16.32 -4.76 -20.46
C HIS A 115 -17.56 -5.15 -19.65
N ARG A 116 -17.42 -5.47 -18.36
CA ARG A 116 -18.51 -5.90 -17.47
C ARG A 116 -18.68 -4.94 -16.32
N GLU A 117 -19.91 -4.86 -15.84
CA GLU A 117 -20.22 -4.09 -14.64
C GLU A 117 -19.57 -4.74 -13.41
N THR A 118 -18.71 -3.98 -12.74
CA THR A 118 -18.06 -4.40 -11.51
C THR A 118 -18.84 -3.98 -10.29
N TRP A 119 -18.62 -4.69 -9.19
CA TRP A 119 -19.22 -4.46 -7.90
C TRP A 119 -18.14 -4.09 -6.90
N ILE A 120 -18.39 -3.07 -6.10
CA ILE A 120 -17.51 -2.63 -5.02
C ILE A 120 -18.14 -3.07 -3.70
N SER A 121 -17.34 -3.70 -2.86
CA SER A 121 -17.75 -4.24 -1.57
C SER A 121 -16.74 -3.90 -0.49
N LEU A 122 -17.19 -3.88 0.76
CA LEU A 122 -16.30 -3.69 1.89
C LEU A 122 -15.39 -4.91 2.05
N ASN A 123 -14.10 -4.68 2.27
CA ASN A 123 -13.17 -5.75 2.60
C ASN A 123 -13.63 -6.45 3.90
N PRO A 124 -13.86 -7.78 3.90
CA PRO A 124 -14.31 -8.54 5.07
C PRO A 124 -13.39 -8.39 6.28
N VAL A 125 -12.10 -8.16 6.05
CA VAL A 125 -11.11 -7.94 7.11
C VAL A 125 -11.39 -6.62 7.82
N ILE A 126 -11.85 -5.59 7.11
CA ILE A 126 -12.18 -4.26 7.66
C ILE A 126 -13.56 -4.23 8.31
N ASN A 127 -14.49 -5.10 7.88
CA ASN A 127 -15.85 -5.18 8.46
C ASN A 127 -15.84 -5.34 10.00
N LYS A 128 -14.89 -6.13 10.53
CA LYS A 128 -14.71 -6.33 11.98
C LYS A 128 -14.30 -5.06 12.73
N PHE A 129 -13.77 -4.07 12.02
CA PHE A 129 -13.26 -2.82 12.55
C PHE A 129 -14.21 -1.65 12.31
N LEU A 130 -15.40 -1.84 11.72
CA LEU A 130 -16.44 -0.81 11.65
C LEU A 130 -17.45 -1.04 12.79
N PRO A 131 -17.32 -0.40 13.97
CA PRO A 131 -18.25 -0.59 15.06
C PRO A 131 -19.63 -0.02 14.70
N LEU A 132 -20.68 -0.64 15.27
CA LEU A 132 -22.07 -0.19 15.15
C LEU A 132 -22.31 1.23 15.69
N PHE A 133 -21.48 1.72 16.62
CA PHE A 133 -21.61 3.05 17.23
C PHE A 133 -20.39 3.95 16.95
N PRO A 134 -20.57 5.17 16.40
CA PRO A 134 -19.51 5.91 15.72
C PRO A 134 -18.85 6.97 16.61
N VAL A 135 -18.43 6.66 17.84
CA VAL A 135 -17.93 7.72 18.75
C VAL A 135 -16.44 8.03 18.54
N ILE A 136 -15.65 7.08 18.03
CA ILE A 136 -14.18 7.24 17.91
C ILE A 136 -13.73 6.95 16.48
N PRO A 137 -13.01 7.85 15.79
CA PRO A 137 -12.46 7.56 14.45
C PRO A 137 -11.55 6.33 14.54
N LEU A 138 -11.78 5.35 13.68
CA LEU A 138 -10.91 4.18 13.66
C LEU A 138 -9.64 4.50 12.89
N ARG A 139 -8.53 4.17 13.54
CA ARG A 139 -7.21 4.14 12.93
C ARG A 139 -6.88 2.66 12.72
N PRO A 140 -7.37 2.02 11.65
CA PRO A 140 -6.94 0.67 11.33
C PRO A 140 -5.40 0.67 11.27
N ALA A 141 -4.78 -0.32 11.91
CA ALA A 141 -3.33 -0.41 12.00
C ALA A 141 -2.72 -0.20 10.60
N PRO A 142 -1.76 0.70 10.46
CA PRO A 142 -1.18 1.06 9.17
C PRO A 142 -0.56 -0.18 8.52
N ARG A 143 -0.76 -0.33 7.21
CA ARG A 143 -0.09 -1.35 6.41
C ARG A 143 1.28 -0.83 5.98
N LEU A 144 2.24 -1.72 5.75
CA LEU A 144 3.57 -1.37 5.24
C LEU A 144 3.45 -0.47 4.00
N GLY A 145 4.16 0.66 4.02
CA GLY A 145 4.26 1.59 2.89
C GLY A 145 3.10 2.59 2.68
N PHE A 146 2.01 2.59 3.46
CA PHE A 146 0.95 3.59 3.25
C PHE A 146 0.30 4.04 4.57
N GLU A 147 0.19 5.36 4.79
CA GLU A 147 -0.71 5.87 5.81
C GLU A 147 -2.15 5.56 5.37
N ASN A 148 -2.78 4.63 6.08
CA ASN A 148 -4.20 4.35 5.90
C ASN A 148 -4.98 5.66 5.99
N PRO A 149 -5.87 5.96 5.02
CA PRO A 149 -6.69 7.16 5.10
C PRO A 149 -7.50 7.09 6.40
N ALA A 150 -7.50 8.20 7.14
CA ALA A 150 -8.26 8.28 8.38
C ALA A 150 -9.73 7.96 8.10
N ILE A 151 -10.32 7.05 8.89
CA ILE A 151 -11.74 6.74 8.80
C ILE A 151 -12.48 7.67 9.78
N ASP A 152 -12.72 8.89 9.33
CA ASP A 152 -13.55 9.88 10.02
C ASP A 152 -15.04 9.53 9.92
N LEU A 153 -15.90 10.33 10.54
CA LEU A 153 -17.35 10.11 10.53
C LEU A 153 -17.95 10.01 9.11
N PRO A 154 -17.63 10.95 8.18
CA PRO A 154 -17.99 10.83 6.77
C PRO A 154 -17.51 9.53 6.11
N GLY A 155 -16.24 9.17 6.32
CA GLY A 155 -15.62 7.96 5.79
C GLY A 155 -16.31 6.69 6.28
N LYS A 156 -16.66 6.61 7.57
CA LYS A 156 -17.45 5.50 8.11
C LYS A 156 -18.81 5.37 7.44
N PHE A 157 -19.53 6.48 7.31
CA PHE A 157 -20.85 6.48 6.68
C PHE A 157 -20.73 5.98 5.23
N LEU A 158 -19.73 6.47 4.49
CA LEU A 158 -19.47 6.02 3.13
C LEU A 158 -19.15 4.52 3.07
N LEU A 159 -18.19 4.04 3.86
CA LEU A 159 -17.77 2.63 3.89
C LEU A 159 -18.91 1.69 4.28
N SER A 160 -19.77 2.10 5.22
CA SER A 160 -20.92 1.29 5.67
C SER A 160 -21.91 0.96 4.55
N ARG A 161 -21.99 1.78 3.50
CA ARG A 161 -22.86 1.54 2.34
C ARG A 161 -22.39 0.32 1.54
N PHE A 162 -21.09 0.03 1.56
CA PHE A 162 -20.48 -1.10 0.85
C PHE A 162 -20.52 -2.42 1.63
N ASN A 163 -21.17 -2.47 2.81
CA ASN A 163 -21.47 -3.71 3.52
C ASN A 163 -22.26 -4.70 2.64
N LYS A 164 -23.08 -4.16 1.74
CA LYS A 164 -23.63 -4.90 0.60
C LYS A 164 -22.89 -4.47 -0.66
N PRO A 165 -22.54 -5.38 -1.57
CA PRO A 165 -21.88 -4.99 -2.81
C PRO A 165 -22.73 -4.00 -3.61
N ILE A 166 -22.11 -2.93 -4.09
CA ILE A 166 -22.72 -1.85 -4.87
C ILE A 166 -22.10 -1.85 -6.27
N LYS A 167 -22.92 -1.66 -7.32
CA LYS A 167 -22.45 -1.53 -8.70
C LYS A 167 -21.58 -0.29 -8.87
N ARG A 168 -20.43 -0.40 -9.54
CA ARG A 168 -19.54 0.74 -9.82
C ARG A 168 -20.26 1.89 -10.53
N SER A 169 -21.11 1.56 -11.50
CA SER A 169 -21.94 2.51 -12.26
C SER A 169 -22.89 3.35 -11.39
N SER A 170 -23.28 2.83 -10.23
CA SER A 170 -24.23 3.50 -9.32
C SER A 170 -23.56 4.45 -8.34
N ILE A 171 -22.22 4.49 -8.30
CA ILE A 171 -21.46 5.40 -7.45
C ILE A 171 -21.44 6.77 -8.11
N LYS A 172 -21.91 7.78 -7.38
CA LYS A 172 -21.92 9.17 -7.88
C LYS A 172 -20.48 9.64 -8.15
N PRO A 173 -20.23 10.37 -9.25
CA PRO A 173 -18.89 10.89 -9.58
C PRO A 173 -18.25 11.69 -8.43
N ALA A 174 -19.05 12.46 -7.70
CA ALA A 174 -18.61 13.24 -6.54
C ALA A 174 -18.01 12.41 -5.38
N HIS A 175 -18.30 11.10 -5.31
CA HIS A 175 -17.74 10.20 -4.30
C HIS A 175 -16.64 9.30 -4.84
N TRP A 176 -16.41 9.30 -6.16
CA TRP A 176 -15.49 8.36 -6.80
C TRP A 176 -14.05 8.54 -6.32
N GLU A 177 -13.58 9.78 -6.21
CA GLU A 177 -12.20 10.07 -5.75
C GLU A 177 -11.95 9.49 -4.33
N THR A 178 -12.92 9.58 -3.43
CA THR A 178 -12.81 9.01 -2.09
C THR A 178 -12.89 7.48 -2.11
N VAL A 179 -13.79 6.92 -2.92
CA VAL A 179 -13.91 5.46 -3.10
C VAL A 179 -12.61 4.88 -3.66
N GLU A 180 -12.00 5.54 -4.63
CA GLU A 180 -10.73 5.14 -5.23
C GLU A 180 -9.61 5.11 -4.19
N LYS A 181 -9.50 6.14 -3.33
CA LYS A 181 -8.56 6.14 -2.19
C LYS A 181 -8.78 4.95 -1.24
N TYR A 182 -10.03 4.58 -0.99
CA TYR A 182 -10.34 3.41 -0.16
C TYR A 182 -10.11 2.07 -0.86
N CYS A 183 -10.23 2.00 -2.19
CA CYS A 183 -9.79 0.83 -2.98
C CYS A 183 -8.26 0.71 -2.94
N GLN A 184 -7.53 1.83 -3.07
CA GLN A 184 -6.07 1.87 -2.96
C GLN A 184 -5.58 1.42 -1.57
N ALA A 185 -6.29 1.84 -0.52
CA ALA A 185 -6.03 1.40 0.86
C ALA A 185 -6.55 -0.03 1.15
N LEU A 186 -7.13 -0.72 0.16
CA LEU A 186 -7.72 -2.06 0.29
C LEU A 186 -8.84 -2.16 1.35
N PHE A 187 -9.51 -1.04 1.65
CA PHE A 187 -10.70 -1.02 2.50
C PHE A 187 -11.93 -1.46 1.72
N LEU A 188 -11.94 -1.15 0.43
CA LEU A 188 -12.93 -1.61 -0.52
C LEU A 188 -12.27 -2.57 -1.52
N MET A 189 -13.05 -3.53 -2.01
CA MET A 189 -12.63 -4.50 -3.02
C MET A 189 -13.58 -4.40 -4.21
N GLU A 190 -13.00 -4.34 -5.40
CA GLU A 190 -13.73 -4.38 -6.66
C GLU A 190 -13.73 -5.82 -7.20
N THR A 191 -14.92 -6.36 -7.43
CA THR A 191 -15.16 -7.74 -7.87
C THR A 191 -16.11 -7.77 -9.05
N ILE A 192 -15.87 -8.64 -10.01
CA ILE A 192 -16.82 -9.03 -11.05
C ILE A 192 -17.70 -10.13 -10.45
N ARG A 193 -19.03 -9.99 -10.61
CA ARG A 193 -20.01 -11.00 -10.24
C ARG A 193 -20.53 -11.71 -11.48
#